data_AF-A0A183CDP6-F1
#
_entry.id   AF-A0A183CDP6-F1
#
_cell.length_a   1.000
_cell.length_b   1.000
_cell.length_c   1.000
_cell.angle_alpha   90.00
_cell.angle_beta   90.00
_cell.angle_gamma   90.00
#
_symmetry.space_group_name_H-M   'P 1'
#
loop_
_entity.id
_entity.type
_entity.pdbx_description
1 polymer ?
#
loop_
_entity_poly.entity_id
_entity_poly.type
_entity_poly.pdbx_seq_one_letter_code
_entity_poly.pdbx_strand_id
1 'polypeptide(L)'
;MGFQRDANQEKCRSRGKNCARDYCAHKAVAWRKCCWNKAPFASHYCHGARHAYALCQYDDYLQRMKEFEREKRLLQRKFRKEKANA
;
A
#
# COMPACT_ATOMS: atom_id res chain seq x y z
N MET A 1 -17.46 12.67 -23.05
CA MET A 1 -17.34 11.33 -22.42
C MET A 1 -16.08 10.67 -22.95
N GLY A 2 -15.28 10.04 -22.09
CA GLY A 2 -14.15 9.18 -22.50
C GLY A 2 -12.77 9.85 -22.53
N PHE A 3 -12.20 10.12 -21.36
CA PHE A 3 -10.75 10.36 -21.24
C PHE A 3 -10.19 9.60 -20.04
N GLN A 4 -10.40 8.29 -20.05
CA GLN A 4 -9.64 7.34 -19.24
C GLN A 4 -8.21 7.34 -19.80
N ARG A 5 -7.40 8.27 -19.32
CA ARG A 5 -5.95 8.07 -19.30
C ARG A 5 -5.63 7.58 -17.91
N ASP A 6 -5.39 6.29 -17.80
CA ASP A 6 -4.80 5.65 -16.63
C ASP A 6 -3.41 6.25 -16.37
N ALA A 7 -3.39 7.42 -15.74
CA ALA A 7 -2.22 8.19 -15.36
C ALA A 7 -1.28 7.44 -14.39
N ASN A 8 -1.60 6.19 -14.07
CA ASN A 8 -0.81 5.34 -13.21
C ASN A 8 0.25 4.56 -13.99
N GLN A 9 0.12 4.27 -15.30
CA GLN A 9 1.08 3.38 -15.99
C GLN A 9 2.28 4.11 -16.63
N GLU A 10 2.12 5.34 -17.12
CA GLU A 10 3.18 6.01 -17.91
C GLU A 10 4.31 6.66 -17.10
N LYS A 11 4.14 6.92 -15.79
CA LYS A 11 5.14 7.69 -15.02
C LYS A 11 6.14 6.86 -14.20
N CYS A 12 6.26 5.57 -14.51
CA CYS A 12 7.28 4.67 -13.94
C CYS A 12 8.41 4.33 -14.92
N ARG A 13 8.53 4.98 -16.09
CA ARG A 13 9.55 4.60 -17.10
C ARG A 13 10.67 5.62 -17.33
N SER A 14 10.54 6.89 -16.95
CA SER A 14 11.49 7.95 -17.40
C SER A 14 12.35 8.61 -16.32
N ARG A 15 12.18 8.25 -15.04
CA ARG A 15 13.10 8.60 -13.95
C ARG A 15 13.18 7.36 -13.07
N GLY A 16 14.37 6.83 -12.82
CA GLY A 16 14.66 5.58 -12.10
C GLY A 16 14.22 5.52 -10.63
N LYS A 17 13.03 6.04 -10.31
CA LYS A 17 12.30 5.85 -9.06
C LYS A 17 11.03 5.06 -9.38
N ASN A 18 11.22 3.75 -9.53
CA ASN A 18 10.14 2.77 -9.48
C ASN A 18 9.63 2.54 -8.04
N CYS A 19 10.04 3.37 -7.08
CA CYS A 19 9.98 3.10 -5.65
C CYS A 19 8.75 3.65 -4.92
N ALA A 20 7.74 4.17 -5.63
CA ALA A 20 6.53 4.73 -5.01
C ALA A 20 5.25 4.18 -5.64
N ARG A 21 5.32 2.95 -6.18
CA ARG A 21 4.17 2.21 -6.67
C ARG A 21 3.75 1.15 -5.65
N ASP A 22 3.75 1.53 -4.38
CA ASP A 22 3.15 0.72 -3.33
C ASP A 22 1.67 0.49 -3.66
N TYR A 23 1.09 -0.59 -3.15
CA TYR A 23 -0.33 -0.93 -3.32
C TYR A 23 -1.25 0.27 -2.98
N CYS A 24 -0.79 1.10 -2.02
CA CYS A 24 -1.47 2.29 -1.57
C CYS A 24 -1.39 3.56 -2.47
N ALA A 25 -0.71 3.51 -3.62
CA ALA A 25 -0.44 4.69 -4.46
C ALA A 25 -1.71 5.44 -4.91
N HIS A 26 -2.82 4.73 -5.11
CA HIS A 26 -4.10 5.33 -5.54
C HIS A 26 -4.66 6.33 -4.51
N LYS A 27 -4.53 6.04 -3.20
CA LYS A 27 -4.96 6.96 -2.13
C LYS A 27 -3.99 8.13 -1.96
N ALA A 28 -2.69 7.91 -2.16
CA ALA A 28 -1.68 8.96 -2.10
C ALA A 28 -1.91 10.05 -3.15
N VAL A 29 -2.28 9.66 -4.38
CA VAL A 29 -2.58 10.61 -5.46
C VAL A 29 -3.83 11.41 -5.14
N ALA A 30 -4.87 10.79 -4.58
CA ALA A 30 -6.10 11.49 -4.17
C ALA A 30 -5.84 12.52 -3.06
N TRP A 31 -5.05 12.15 -2.05
CA TRP A 31 -4.65 13.06 -0.99
C TRP A 31 -3.86 14.27 -1.53
N ARG A 32 -2.87 14.03 -2.40
CA ARG A 32 -2.08 15.11 -3.02
C ARG A 32 -2.93 16.05 -3.88
N LYS A 33 -3.86 15.52 -4.68
CA LYS A 33 -4.81 16.34 -5.46
C LYS A 33 -5.63 17.26 -4.56
N CYS A 34 -6.12 16.76 -3.43
CA CYS A 34 -6.90 17.55 -2.49
C CYS A 34 -6.05 18.62 -1.80
N CYS A 35 -4.78 18.34 -1.46
CA CYS A 35 -3.87 19.36 -0.93
C CYS A 35 -3.59 20.50 -1.92
N TRP A 36 -3.42 20.18 -3.21
CA TRP A 36 -3.17 21.18 -4.25
C TRP A 36 -4.39 22.09 -4.47
N ASN A 37 -5.60 21.53 -4.46
CA ASN A 37 -6.83 22.29 -4.72
C ASN A 37 -7.28 23.16 -3.52
N LYS A 38 -6.87 22.84 -2.29
CA LYS A 38 -7.37 23.48 -1.06
C LYS A 38 -6.29 24.22 -0.26
N ALA A 39 -5.14 24.53 -0.87
CA ALA A 39 -4.13 25.38 -0.24
C ALA A 39 -4.71 26.80 -0.02
N PRO A 40 -4.44 27.48 1.12
CA PRO A 40 -3.52 27.14 2.22
C PRO A 40 -4.11 26.27 3.35
N PHE A 41 -5.43 26.10 3.44
CA PHE A 41 -6.09 25.36 4.54
C PHE A 41 -6.20 23.84 4.31
N ALA A 42 -5.32 23.29 3.47
CA ALA A 42 -5.32 21.88 3.08
C ALA A 42 -5.27 20.91 4.27
N SER A 43 -4.64 21.30 5.38
CA SER A 43 -4.55 20.49 6.58
C SER A 43 -5.93 20.06 7.11
N HIS A 44 -6.88 20.99 7.20
CA HIS A 44 -8.18 20.74 7.81
C HIS A 44 -9.16 20.04 6.86
N TYR A 45 -9.22 20.48 5.61
CA TYR A 45 -10.19 19.94 4.64
C TYR A 45 -9.81 18.57 4.06
N CYS A 46 -8.56 18.13 4.25
CA CYS A 46 -8.00 16.93 3.62
C CYS A 46 -7.82 15.75 4.59
N HIS A 47 -8.33 15.84 5.82
CA HIS A 47 -8.15 14.82 6.85
C HIS A 47 -8.66 13.43 6.45
N GLY A 48 -9.82 13.33 5.80
CA GLY A 48 -10.38 12.03 5.37
C GLY A 48 -9.49 11.31 4.36
N ALA A 49 -8.99 12.04 3.35
CA ALA A 49 -8.08 11.48 2.34
C ALA A 49 -6.72 11.09 2.95
N ARG A 50 -6.23 11.89 3.91
CA ARG A 50 -5.02 11.57 4.68
C ARG A 50 -5.19 10.29 5.50
N HIS A 51 -6.30 10.17 6.22
CA HIS A 51 -6.60 8.99 7.04
C HIS A 51 -6.76 7.73 6.20
N ALA A 52 -7.44 7.82 5.05
CA ALA A 52 -7.60 6.70 4.13
C ALA A 52 -6.26 6.17 3.60
N TYR A 53 -5.30 7.07 3.32
CA TYR A 53 -3.94 6.69 2.95
C TYR A 53 -3.19 6.03 4.11
N ALA A 54 -3.27 6.59 5.32
CA ALA A 54 -2.61 6.04 6.51
C ALA A 54 -3.12 4.63 6.88
N LEU A 55 -4.43 4.42 6.85
CA LEU A 55 -5.03 3.09 7.10
C LEU A 55 -4.51 2.03 6.12
N CYS A 56 -4.38 2.41 4.87
CA CYS A 56 -3.92 1.52 3.82
C CYS A 56 -2.45 1.13 4.00
N GLN A 57 -1.59 2.05 4.45
CA GLN A 57 -0.22 1.69 4.84
C GLN A 57 -0.18 0.78 6.07
N TYR A 58 -1.09 1.00 7.02
CA TYR A 58 -1.20 0.16 8.21
C TYR A 58 -1.64 -1.27 7.85
N ASP A 59 -2.61 -1.42 6.95
CA ASP A 59 -3.06 -2.72 6.46
C ASP A 59 -1.96 -3.47 5.72
N ASP A 60 -1.18 -2.78 4.87
CA ASP A 60 -0.02 -3.35 4.17
C ASP A 60 1.04 -3.86 5.18
N TYR A 61 1.26 -3.13 6.28
CA TYR A 61 2.16 -3.57 7.36
C TYR A 61 1.61 -4.81 8.07
N LEU A 62 0.31 -4.83 8.39
CA LEU A 62 -0.33 -5.98 9.04
C LEU A 62 -0.29 -7.24 8.17
N GLN A 63 -0.46 -7.11 6.85
CA GLN A 63 -0.33 -8.23 5.93
C GLN A 63 1.06 -8.85 6.06
N ARG A 64 2.13 -8.04 5.93
CA ARG A 64 3.52 -8.52 6.03
C ARG A 64 3.80 -9.28 7.33
N MET A 65 3.23 -8.82 8.45
CA MET A 65 3.34 -9.52 9.73
C MET A 65 2.59 -10.87 9.75
N LYS A 66 1.41 -10.92 9.13
CA LYS A 66 0.63 -12.16 9.00
C LYS A 66 1.34 -13.18 8.10
N GLU A 67 1.97 -12.76 7.01
CA GLU A 67 2.76 -13.66 6.16
C GLU A 67 3.93 -14.28 6.94
N PHE A 68 4.66 -13.47 7.72
CA PHE A 68 5.75 -13.96 8.56
C PHE A 68 5.27 -15.01 9.59
N GLU A 69 4.19 -14.71 10.31
CA GLU A 69 3.63 -15.68 11.26
C GLU A 69 3.10 -16.94 10.57
N ARG A 70 2.53 -16.82 9.36
CA ARG A 70 2.02 -17.94 8.58
C ARG A 70 3.15 -18.89 8.22
N GLU A 71 4.26 -18.38 7.69
CA GLU A 71 5.43 -19.19 7.35
C GLU A 71 6.02 -19.88 8.58
N LYS A 72 6.16 -19.14 9.69
CA LYS A 72 6.63 -19.70 10.97
C LYS A 72 5.76 -20.88 11.42
N ARG A 73 4.43 -20.74 11.38
CA ARG A 73 3.50 -21.82 11.74
C ARG A 73 3.60 -23.02 10.78
N LEU A 74 3.81 -22.78 9.49
CA LEU A 74 3.98 -23.84 8.49
C LEU A 74 5.27 -24.62 8.72
N LEU A 75 6.40 -23.95 8.99
CA LEU A 75 7.67 -24.60 9.29
C LEU A 75 7.59 -25.46 10.56
N GLN A 76 6.97 -24.94 11.62
CA GLN A 76 6.74 -25.71 12.85
C GLN A 76 5.88 -26.95 12.61
N ARG A 77 4.84 -26.85 11.77
CA ARG A 77 4.00 -27.99 11.40
C ARG A 77 4.76 -29.03 10.57
N LYS A 78 5.61 -28.59 9.63
CA LYS A 78 6.47 -29.49 8.83
C LYS A 78 7.42 -30.28 9.73
N PHE A 79 8.14 -29.59 10.60
CA PHE A 79 9.06 -30.21 11.55
C PHE A 79 8.37 -31.25 12.46
N ARG A 80 7.15 -30.94 12.96
CA ARG A 80 6.38 -31.90 13.77
C ARG A 80 5.96 -33.14 12.98
N LYS A 81 5.61 -33.01 11.70
CA LYS A 81 5.25 -34.14 10.83
C LYS A 81 6.47 -34.99 10.46
N GLU A 82 7.59 -34.36 10.15
CA GLU A 82 8.86 -35.04 9.88
C GLU A 82 9.31 -35.86 11.08
N LYS A 83 9.24 -35.29 12.29
CA LYS A 83 9.56 -36.00 13.53
C LYS A 83 8.60 -37.15 13.86
N ALA A 84 7.34 -37.07 13.42
CA ALA A 84 6.36 -38.14 13.63
C ALA A 84 6.48 -39.28 12.59
N ASN A 85 7.02 -38.98 11.41
CA ASN A 85 7.20 -39.96 10.32
C ASN A 85 8.59 -40.61 10.32
N ALA A 86 9.52 -40.13 11.14
CA ALA A 86 10.86 -40.69 11.38
C ALA A 86 10.85 -41.56 12.64
#